data_AF-A0A956TPA8-F1
#
_entry.id   AF-A0A956TPA8-F1
#
_cell.length_a   1.000
_cell.length_b   1.000
_cell.length_c   1.000
_cell.angle_alpha   90.00
_cell.angle_beta   90.00
_cell.angle_gamma   90.00
#
_symmetry.space_group_name_H-M   'P 1'
#
loop_
_entity.id
_entity.type
_entity.pdbx_description
1 polymer ?
#
loop_
_entity_poly.entity_id
_entity_poly.type
_entity_poly.pdbx_seq_one_letter_code
_entity_poly.pdbx_strand_id
1 'polypeptide(L)'
;PYFHRTILRAEAQQQVDDAGLQKSSTLLAVACAQPASVFDPKPFPGALTVSFPDGMPDGTQQLTMPLDLYGPLLADPSDYYHADAGDYPVDASSTVQADTSWPVASDAQYLASNACVIAVYDWLKRAGTKADVNSVVGMHNTPFDAQGPPVAFGPGGILGTIPAGIVHIYRIDSDGLVSYQSKDQAPKPWYVVGENQGFVESFDVLDDGAIPFTVSPISLPSAFMAWPVTTSNASLEFTSSYDIYVRLYSRRMSTMTGGKHAGEPMDNTVTAKRPGILRLSHLVPGRAAFETVFSGRGAQGKKWWKKGQTGFNGAPPGLSAREDFPSAGSSGNLDTNPALYEKYDDAGGGPRLSYKTNGSVSDIRFRRVLKIDDDVSPPNSEFAYVAER
;
A
#
# COMPACT_ATOMS: atom_id res chain seq x y z
N PRO A 1 21.79 16.74 -6.99
CA PRO A 1 22.75 16.19 -7.98
C PRO A 1 22.44 14.72 -8.28
N TYR A 2 21.70 14.46 -9.36
CA TYR A 2 21.36 13.11 -9.80
C TYR A 2 22.55 12.51 -10.59
N PHE A 3 23.23 11.52 -10.03
CA PHE A 3 24.24 10.76 -10.76
C PHE A 3 23.56 9.67 -11.59
N HIS A 4 23.13 10.00 -12.81
CA HIS A 4 22.79 8.96 -13.79
C HIS A 4 24.06 8.28 -14.27
N ARG A 5 24.14 6.96 -14.05
CA ARG A 5 25.25 6.11 -14.52
C ARG A 5 25.20 6.05 -16.04
N THR A 6 25.97 6.92 -16.69
CA THR A 6 26.01 7.04 -18.15
C THR A 6 27.25 6.34 -18.65
N ILE A 7 27.14 5.54 -19.71
CA ILE A 7 28.31 5.01 -20.42
C ILE A 7 28.91 6.18 -21.21
N LEU A 8 30.15 6.56 -20.90
CA LEU A 8 30.87 7.57 -21.66
C LEU A 8 31.75 6.86 -22.69
N ARG A 9 31.45 7.08 -23.97
CA ARG A 9 32.31 6.72 -25.09
C ARG A 9 33.05 7.98 -25.53
N ALA A 10 34.37 7.97 -25.43
CA ALA A 10 35.22 9.01 -26.00
C ALA A 10 35.85 8.46 -27.28
N GLU A 11 35.68 9.20 -28.38
CA GLU A 11 36.25 8.86 -29.68
C GLU A 11 37.19 9.99 -30.11
N ALA A 12 38.40 9.63 -30.50
CA ALA A 12 39.35 10.54 -31.11
C ALA A 12 39.79 9.96 -32.46
N GLN A 13 39.67 10.77 -33.51
CA GLN A 13 40.17 10.45 -34.83
C GLN A 13 41.32 11.41 -35.16
N GLN A 14 42.46 10.86 -35.54
CA GLN A 14 43.59 11.62 -36.02
C GLN A 14 43.93 11.16 -37.43
N GLN A 15 43.89 12.08 -38.38
CA GLN A 15 44.45 11.84 -39.70
C GLN A 15 45.96 12.05 -39.63
N VAL A 16 46.71 11.06 -40.07
CA VAL A 16 48.17 11.10 -40.15
C VAL A 16 48.55 11.05 -41.62
N ASP A 17 49.17 12.13 -42.07
CA ASP A 17 49.77 12.21 -43.39
C ASP A 17 51.25 11.83 -43.25
N ASP A 18 51.63 10.66 -43.78
CA ASP A 18 53.02 10.24 -43.79
C ASP A 18 53.79 11.08 -44.81
N ALA A 19 54.70 11.92 -44.32
CA ALA A 19 55.55 12.77 -45.14
C ALA A 19 56.50 11.92 -45.99
N GLY A 20 56.02 11.47 -47.15
CA GLY A 20 56.78 10.67 -48.12
C GLY A 20 55.98 9.58 -48.83
N LEU A 21 54.78 9.23 -48.35
CA LEU A 21 53.88 8.28 -49.01
C LEU A 21 52.54 9.00 -49.26
N GLN A 22 52.00 8.93 -50.49
CA GLN A 22 50.66 9.49 -50.84
C GLN A 22 49.50 8.71 -50.18
N LYS A 23 49.62 8.36 -48.90
CA LYS A 23 48.64 7.56 -48.19
C LYS A 23 48.36 8.23 -46.86
N SER A 24 47.24 8.94 -46.79
CA SER A 24 46.68 9.40 -45.51
C SER A 24 46.13 8.18 -44.77
N SER A 25 46.49 8.01 -43.51
CA SER A 25 45.88 7.01 -42.63
C SER A 25 45.06 7.69 -41.54
N THR A 26 43.93 7.10 -41.16
CA THR A 26 43.12 7.59 -40.03
C THR A 26 43.35 6.67 -38.85
N LEU A 27 43.94 7.20 -37.79
CA LEU A 27 44.04 6.53 -36.50
C LEU A 27 42.76 6.81 -35.71
N LEU A 28 42.06 5.74 -35.34
CA LEU A 28 40.90 5.80 -34.47
C LEU A 28 41.29 5.28 -33.08
N ALA A 29 41.17 6.14 -32.07
CA ALA A 29 41.27 5.74 -30.68
C ALA A 29 39.89 5.82 -30.03
N VAL A 30 39.48 4.73 -29.36
CA VAL A 30 38.21 4.66 -28.63
C VAL A 30 38.51 4.26 -27.20
N ALA A 31 38.01 5.05 -26.25
CA ALA A 31 38.00 4.69 -24.83
C ALA A 31 36.57 4.59 -24.33
N CYS A 32 36.24 3.50 -23.65
CA CYS A 32 34.96 3.30 -22.99
C CYS A 32 35.21 3.20 -21.49
N ALA A 33 34.62 4.10 -20.71
CA ALA A 33 34.55 3.97 -19.27
C ALA A 33 33.18 3.39 -18.91
N GLN A 34 33.11 2.08 -18.70
CA GLN A 34 31.97 1.49 -18.02
C GLN A 34 32.16 1.77 -16.54
N PRO A 35 31.23 2.47 -15.85
CA PRO A 35 31.24 2.53 -14.40
C PRO A 35 31.33 1.09 -13.90
N ALA A 36 32.16 0.83 -12.87
CA ALA A 36 32.23 -0.51 -12.28
C ALA A 36 30.81 -1.06 -12.16
N SER A 37 30.55 -2.21 -12.80
CA SER A 37 29.29 -2.92 -12.69
C SER A 37 29.18 -3.38 -11.24
N VAL A 38 28.87 -2.44 -10.34
CA VAL A 38 28.38 -2.73 -9.01
C VAL A 38 27.17 -3.58 -9.27
N PHE A 39 27.28 -4.86 -8.91
CA PHE A 39 26.21 -5.85 -8.87
C PHE A 39 24.88 -5.13 -8.80
N ASP A 40 24.16 -5.06 -9.93
CA ASP A 40 22.82 -4.50 -9.97
C ASP A 40 21.99 -5.50 -9.17
N PRO A 41 21.67 -5.21 -7.89
CA PRO A 41 20.97 -6.18 -7.08
C PRO A 41 19.70 -6.51 -7.85
N LYS A 42 19.42 -7.81 -8.02
CA LYS A 42 18.16 -8.28 -8.61
C LYS A 42 17.05 -7.39 -8.06
N PRO A 43 16.17 -6.86 -8.90
CA PRO A 43 15.13 -5.99 -8.42
C PRO A 43 14.48 -6.73 -7.24
N PHE A 44 14.32 -6.02 -6.13
CA PHE A 44 13.52 -6.47 -4.99
C PHE A 44 12.23 -5.65 -4.99
N PRO A 45 11.44 -5.75 -6.07
CA PRO A 45 10.28 -4.91 -6.28
C PRO A 45 9.22 -5.42 -5.31
N GLY A 46 8.91 -4.59 -4.33
CA GLY A 46 7.67 -4.81 -3.62
C GLY A 46 6.47 -4.51 -4.52
N ALA A 47 5.29 -4.61 -3.93
CA ALA A 47 4.06 -4.23 -4.59
C ALA A 47 3.74 -2.73 -4.37
N LEU A 48 3.24 -2.08 -5.40
CA LEU A 48 2.40 -0.89 -5.27
C LEU A 48 0.95 -1.39 -5.21
N THR A 49 0.18 -0.94 -4.22
CA THR A 49 -1.25 -1.24 -4.14
C THR A 49 -2.08 0.02 -4.27
N VAL A 50 -3.20 -0.11 -4.98
CA VAL A 50 -4.30 0.86 -4.96
C VAL A 50 -5.52 0.09 -4.48
N SER A 51 -6.12 0.51 -3.37
CA SER A 51 -7.20 -0.22 -2.70
C SER A 51 -8.46 0.62 -2.53
N PHE A 52 -9.59 -0.05 -2.70
CA PHE A 52 -10.94 0.48 -2.52
C PHE A 52 -11.72 -0.48 -1.61
N PRO A 53 -11.45 -0.55 -0.29
CA PRO A 53 -12.07 -1.53 0.60
C PRO A 53 -13.60 -1.39 0.73
N ASP A 54 -14.13 -0.20 0.46
CA ASP A 54 -15.56 0.13 0.56
C ASP A 54 -16.24 0.24 -0.82
N GLY A 55 -15.58 -0.29 -1.85
CA GLY A 55 -15.99 -0.18 -3.24
C GLY A 55 -15.31 0.96 -3.99
N MET A 56 -15.16 0.78 -5.29
CA MET A 56 -14.61 1.78 -6.19
C MET A 56 -15.51 3.02 -6.28
N PRO A 57 -14.94 4.23 -6.44
CA PRO A 57 -15.71 5.42 -6.75
C PRO A 57 -16.53 5.25 -8.04
N ASP A 58 -17.85 5.33 -7.93
CA ASP A 58 -18.84 5.18 -9.00
C ASP A 58 -19.71 6.44 -9.23
N GLY A 59 -19.41 7.53 -8.53
CA GLY A 59 -20.07 8.84 -8.63
C GLY A 59 -19.64 9.65 -9.86
N THR A 60 -19.65 10.98 -9.77
CA THR A 60 -19.16 11.84 -10.86
C THR A 60 -17.64 12.00 -10.85
N GLN A 61 -17.01 11.86 -9.68
CA GLN A 61 -15.56 11.89 -9.51
C GLN A 61 -15.00 10.47 -9.50
N GLN A 62 -14.90 9.87 -10.67
CA GLN A 62 -14.45 8.49 -10.82
C GLN A 62 -12.93 8.39 -10.94
N LEU A 63 -12.37 7.35 -10.30
CA LEU A 63 -11.00 6.91 -10.50
C LEU A 63 -11.03 5.62 -11.32
N THR A 64 -10.69 5.72 -12.60
CA THR A 64 -10.84 4.63 -13.57
C THR A 64 -9.52 3.91 -13.84
N MET A 65 -8.39 4.57 -13.65
CA MET A 65 -7.05 4.03 -13.87
C MET A 65 -6.01 4.70 -12.95
N PRO A 66 -4.80 4.12 -12.79
CA PRO A 66 -3.78 4.71 -11.93
C PRO A 66 -3.33 6.13 -12.34
N LEU A 67 -3.43 6.49 -13.62
CA LEU A 67 -3.10 7.85 -14.08
C LEU A 67 -3.99 8.93 -13.43
N ASP A 68 -5.23 8.59 -13.07
CA ASP A 68 -6.17 9.53 -12.46
C ASP A 68 -5.70 9.99 -11.06
N LEU A 69 -4.81 9.22 -10.41
CA LEU A 69 -4.22 9.54 -9.11
C LEU A 69 -3.30 10.77 -9.12
N TYR A 70 -2.94 11.28 -10.30
CA TYR A 70 -2.12 12.48 -10.46
C TYR A 70 -2.92 13.68 -10.96
N GLY A 71 -4.23 13.49 -11.11
CA GLY A 71 -5.14 14.48 -11.65
C GLY A 71 -5.55 15.55 -10.62
N PRO A 72 -6.28 16.58 -11.10
CA PRO A 72 -6.79 17.64 -10.25
C PRO A 72 -7.86 17.18 -9.25
N LEU A 73 -8.39 15.95 -9.40
CA LEU A 73 -9.34 15.37 -8.45
C LEU A 73 -8.73 15.17 -7.07
N LEU A 74 -7.40 15.01 -6.96
CA LEU A 74 -6.70 14.82 -5.69
C LEU A 74 -5.83 16.05 -5.38
N ALA A 75 -6.42 17.24 -5.51
CA ALA A 75 -5.76 18.52 -5.27
C ALA A 75 -5.94 19.05 -3.84
N ASP A 76 -6.43 18.23 -2.93
CA ASP A 76 -6.60 18.59 -1.54
C ASP A 76 -5.28 18.56 -0.77
N PRO A 77 -5.06 19.52 0.14
CA PRO A 77 -3.97 19.46 1.10
C PRO A 77 -4.06 18.19 1.94
N SER A 78 -2.88 17.67 2.28
CA SER A 78 -2.72 16.44 3.04
C SER A 78 -1.78 16.67 4.21
N ASP A 79 -1.99 15.89 5.26
CA ASP A 79 -1.08 15.83 6.39
C ASP A 79 -0.13 14.65 6.24
N TYR A 80 1.12 14.83 6.68
CA TYR A 80 2.15 13.79 6.65
C TYR A 80 2.51 13.39 8.07
N TYR A 81 2.58 12.09 8.30
CA TYR A 81 2.82 11.49 9.59
C TYR A 81 3.90 10.42 9.50
N HIS A 82 4.42 10.03 10.65
CA HIS A 82 5.23 8.84 10.79
C HIS A 82 4.96 8.16 12.13
N ALA A 83 5.19 6.84 12.19
CA ALA A 83 5.26 6.13 13.46
C ALA A 83 6.60 6.43 14.15
N ASP A 84 6.58 6.62 15.47
CA ASP A 84 7.73 6.84 16.33
C ASP A 84 7.69 5.89 17.54
N ALA A 85 8.86 5.48 18.03
CA ALA A 85 9.06 4.63 19.19
C ALA A 85 8.43 3.21 19.13
N GLY A 86 8.24 2.66 17.93
CA GLY A 86 7.89 1.27 17.66
C GLY A 86 6.93 1.10 16.49
N ASP A 87 6.50 -0.14 16.27
CA ASP A 87 5.44 -0.43 15.31
C ASP A 87 4.08 0.02 15.85
N TYR A 88 3.43 0.97 15.20
CA TYR A 88 2.14 1.50 15.62
C TYR A 88 0.96 0.68 15.08
N PRO A 89 -0.06 0.37 15.91
CA PRO A 89 -0.19 0.64 17.35
C PRO A 89 0.18 -0.59 18.21
N VAL A 90 1.05 -1.47 17.71
CA VAL A 90 1.32 -2.76 18.34
C VAL A 90 2.24 -2.62 19.55
N ASP A 91 3.21 -1.71 19.48
CA ASP A 91 4.17 -1.48 20.54
C ASP A 91 3.63 -0.42 21.52
N ALA A 92 3.69 -0.72 22.82
CA ALA A 92 3.06 0.12 23.87
C ALA A 92 3.60 1.55 23.96
N SER A 93 4.83 1.80 23.47
CA SER A 93 5.44 3.14 23.40
C SER A 93 5.25 3.81 22.04
N SER A 94 4.73 3.09 21.04
CA SER A 94 4.62 3.63 19.69
C SER A 94 3.58 4.75 19.64
N THR A 95 3.88 5.78 18.86
CA THR A 95 2.98 6.90 18.60
C THR A 95 2.99 7.25 17.13
N VAL A 96 1.93 7.93 16.68
CA VAL A 96 1.91 8.62 15.38
C VAL A 96 2.25 10.08 15.63
N GLN A 97 3.20 10.61 14.87
CA GLN A 97 3.62 12.02 14.96
C GLN A 97 3.47 12.71 13.61
N ALA A 98 2.87 13.89 13.63
CA ALA A 98 2.84 14.78 12.48
C ALA A 98 4.28 15.16 12.11
N ASP A 99 4.58 15.09 10.82
CA ASP A 99 5.88 15.41 10.28
C ASP A 99 5.82 16.65 9.41
N THR A 100 6.49 17.71 9.87
CA THR A 100 6.55 18.99 9.17
C THR A 100 7.45 18.96 7.93
N SER A 101 8.26 17.91 7.76
CA SER A 101 9.14 17.72 6.62
C SER A 101 8.44 16.96 5.49
N TRP A 102 7.56 17.67 4.77
CA TRP A 102 6.90 17.10 3.61
C TRP A 102 7.95 16.51 2.63
N PRO A 103 7.74 15.27 2.16
CA PRO A 103 8.72 14.54 1.37
C PRO A 103 9.10 15.15 0.02
N VAL A 104 8.36 16.16 -0.48
CA VAL A 104 8.60 16.84 -1.76
C VAL A 104 8.73 18.35 -1.52
N ALA A 105 9.95 18.84 -1.40
CA ALA A 105 10.21 20.26 -1.08
C ALA A 105 9.61 21.26 -2.09
N SER A 106 9.36 20.85 -3.33
CA SER A 106 8.71 21.68 -4.36
C SER A 106 7.19 21.74 -4.26
N ASP A 107 6.58 20.87 -3.44
CA ASP A 107 5.15 20.82 -3.21
C ASP A 107 4.82 21.62 -1.94
N ALA A 108 4.50 22.89 -2.13
CA ALA A 108 4.15 23.80 -1.04
C ALA A 108 2.71 23.62 -0.53
N GLN A 109 1.87 22.87 -1.25
CA GLN A 109 0.46 22.69 -0.93
C GLN A 109 0.15 21.31 -0.32
N TYR A 110 1.15 20.41 -0.30
CA TYR A 110 1.08 19.07 0.29
C TYR A 110 -0.07 18.26 -0.31
N LEU A 111 -0.16 18.24 -1.64
CA LEU A 111 -1.32 17.69 -2.35
C LEU A 111 -1.41 16.16 -2.23
N ALA A 112 -2.63 15.63 -2.12
CA ALA A 112 -2.88 14.18 -2.10
C ALA A 112 -2.39 13.47 -3.37
N SER A 113 -2.54 14.12 -4.52
CA SER A 113 -1.96 13.67 -5.81
C SER A 113 -0.44 13.53 -5.74
N ASN A 114 0.26 14.45 -5.08
CA ASN A 114 1.71 14.36 -4.91
C ASN A 114 2.10 13.21 -3.97
N ALA A 115 1.29 12.90 -2.95
CA ALA A 115 1.48 11.70 -2.14
C ALA A 115 1.39 10.41 -3.00
N CYS A 116 0.43 10.35 -3.91
CA CYS A 116 0.31 9.25 -4.87
C CYS A 116 1.52 9.16 -5.82
N VAL A 117 2.01 10.30 -6.33
CA VAL A 117 3.24 10.36 -7.13
C VAL A 117 4.44 9.82 -6.33
N ILE A 118 4.55 10.16 -5.05
CA ILE A 118 5.62 9.68 -4.18
C ILE A 118 5.56 8.17 -3.99
N ALA A 119 4.37 7.60 -3.74
CA ALA A 119 4.19 6.16 -3.62
C ALA A 119 4.66 5.42 -4.88
N VAL A 120 4.28 5.91 -6.06
CA VAL A 120 4.72 5.32 -7.34
C VAL A 120 6.22 5.51 -7.55
N TYR A 121 6.77 6.68 -7.21
CA TYR A 121 8.20 6.94 -7.30
C TYR A 121 9.02 6.04 -6.37
N ASP A 122 8.57 5.81 -5.14
CA ASP A 122 9.22 4.93 -4.16
C ASP A 122 9.18 3.47 -4.62
N TRP A 123 8.07 3.04 -5.23
CA TRP A 123 7.95 1.74 -5.88
C TRP A 123 8.91 1.59 -7.07
N LEU A 124 8.94 2.55 -8.00
CA LEU A 124 9.81 2.52 -9.19
C LEU A 124 11.29 2.54 -8.82
N LYS A 125 11.69 3.31 -7.81
CA LYS A 125 13.08 3.36 -7.32
C LYS A 125 13.61 1.98 -6.93
N ARG A 126 12.76 1.08 -6.45
CA ARG A 126 13.16 -0.28 -6.06
C ARG A 126 13.36 -1.23 -7.22
N ALA A 127 12.71 -1.00 -8.35
CA ALA A 127 12.98 -1.74 -9.58
C ALA A 127 14.29 -1.29 -10.25
N GLY A 128 14.74 -0.06 -9.96
CA GLY A 128 16.01 0.45 -10.43
C GLY A 128 16.08 0.48 -11.96
N THR A 129 17.19 0.01 -12.53
CA THR A 129 17.42 0.07 -13.98
C THR A 129 16.70 -1.02 -14.78
N LYS A 130 16.00 -1.94 -14.10
CA LYS A 130 15.32 -3.06 -14.75
C LYS A 130 13.89 -2.74 -15.16
N ALA A 131 13.26 -1.70 -14.61
CA ALA A 131 11.87 -1.38 -14.94
C ALA A 131 11.71 -1.16 -16.46
N ASP A 132 10.83 -1.95 -17.08
CA ASP A 132 10.45 -1.74 -18.47
C ASP A 132 9.54 -0.51 -18.56
N VAL A 133 10.01 0.53 -19.23
CA VAL A 133 9.32 1.82 -19.31
C VAL A 133 7.95 1.67 -19.97
N ASN A 134 7.83 0.85 -21.01
CA ASN A 134 6.55 0.66 -21.70
C ASN A 134 5.54 -0.05 -20.80
N SER A 135 6.00 -1.01 -20.01
CA SER A 135 5.15 -1.71 -19.04
C SER A 135 4.72 -0.80 -17.90
N VAL A 136 5.59 0.11 -17.44
CA VAL A 136 5.23 1.15 -16.45
C VAL A 136 4.22 2.13 -17.04
N VAL A 137 4.41 2.61 -18.27
CA VAL A 137 3.43 3.46 -18.95
C VAL A 137 2.11 2.70 -19.15
N GLY A 138 2.17 1.43 -19.55
CA GLY A 138 1.01 0.56 -19.70
C GLY A 138 0.22 0.42 -18.40
N MET A 139 0.89 0.27 -17.26
CA MET A 139 0.25 0.23 -15.94
C MET A 139 -0.64 1.45 -15.68
N HIS A 140 -0.14 2.66 -15.97
CA HIS A 140 -0.90 3.89 -15.72
C HIS A 140 -2.15 4.01 -16.58
N ASN A 141 -2.13 3.43 -17.79
CA ASN A 141 -3.24 3.47 -18.75
C ASN A 141 -4.14 2.24 -18.69
N THR A 142 -3.85 1.27 -17.81
CA THR A 142 -4.68 0.08 -17.64
C THR A 142 -5.83 0.41 -16.70
N PRO A 143 -7.10 0.29 -17.15
CA PRO A 143 -8.23 0.50 -16.27
C PRO A 143 -8.19 -0.44 -15.06
N PHE A 144 -8.70 0.02 -13.94
CA PHE A 144 -8.95 -0.84 -12.79
C PHE A 144 -9.98 -1.91 -13.14
N ASP A 145 -9.75 -3.14 -12.69
CA ASP A 145 -10.75 -4.20 -12.75
C ASP A 145 -12.02 -3.81 -11.99
N ALA A 146 -13.17 -4.23 -12.47
CA ALA A 146 -14.44 -3.99 -11.79
C ALA A 146 -14.49 -4.68 -10.43
N GLN A 147 -15.10 -4.01 -9.45
CA GLN A 147 -15.36 -4.60 -8.13
C GLN A 147 -16.29 -5.82 -8.23
N GLY A 148 -16.15 -6.74 -7.28
CA GLY A 148 -16.98 -7.93 -7.16
C GLY A 148 -18.44 -7.64 -6.75
N PRO A 149 -19.28 -8.70 -6.62
CA PRO A 149 -20.65 -8.56 -6.16
C PRO A 149 -20.70 -8.06 -4.71
N PRO A 150 -21.72 -7.27 -4.29
CA PRO A 150 -21.84 -6.77 -2.94
C PRO A 150 -21.64 -7.84 -1.86
N VAL A 151 -20.92 -7.48 -0.80
CA VAL A 151 -20.58 -8.38 0.32
C VAL A 151 -21.42 -8.06 1.54
N ALA A 152 -21.69 -9.08 2.34
CA ALA A 152 -22.37 -8.90 3.62
C ALA A 152 -21.57 -8.00 4.56
N PHE A 153 -22.26 -7.07 5.24
CA PHE A 153 -21.68 -6.11 6.16
C PHE A 153 -22.44 -6.08 7.49
N GLY A 154 -21.69 -5.98 8.60
CA GLY A 154 -22.24 -5.71 9.92
C GLY A 154 -21.33 -6.12 11.09
N PRO A 155 -21.27 -5.34 12.19
CA PRO A 155 -20.70 -5.78 13.46
C PRO A 155 -21.50 -6.95 14.05
N GLY A 156 -20.86 -8.11 14.23
CA GLY A 156 -21.48 -9.25 14.90
C GLY A 156 -22.56 -10.01 14.11
N GLY A 157 -22.74 -9.74 12.81
CA GLY A 157 -23.72 -10.42 11.96
C GLY A 157 -23.90 -9.75 10.59
N ILE A 158 -24.77 -10.32 9.74
CA ILE A 158 -25.16 -9.70 8.47
C ILE A 158 -26.26 -8.67 8.76
N LEU A 159 -25.93 -7.38 8.67
CA LEU A 159 -26.86 -6.25 8.85
C LEU A 159 -27.26 -5.61 7.53
N GLY A 160 -26.50 -5.85 6.46
CA GLY A 160 -26.79 -5.40 5.10
C GLY A 160 -25.75 -5.89 4.11
N THR A 161 -25.72 -5.26 2.94
CA THR A 161 -24.66 -5.47 1.95
C THR A 161 -24.01 -4.15 1.60
N ILE A 162 -22.71 -4.18 1.36
CA ILE A 162 -21.93 -3.04 0.87
C ILE A 162 -21.24 -3.44 -0.44
N PRO A 163 -20.81 -2.48 -1.27
CA PRO A 163 -19.93 -2.78 -2.40
C PRO A 163 -18.74 -3.66 -1.99
N ALA A 164 -18.38 -4.63 -2.83
CA ALA A 164 -17.20 -5.45 -2.57
C ALA A 164 -15.94 -4.58 -2.62
N GLY A 165 -15.09 -4.70 -1.61
CA GLY A 165 -13.78 -4.10 -1.67
C GLY A 165 -12.89 -4.77 -2.72
N ILE A 166 -12.02 -3.99 -3.35
CA ILE A 166 -11.05 -4.48 -4.34
C ILE A 166 -9.69 -3.84 -4.11
N VAL A 167 -8.62 -4.62 -4.29
CA VAL A 167 -7.24 -4.12 -4.34
C VAL A 167 -6.58 -4.45 -5.67
N HIS A 168 -5.95 -3.45 -6.25
CA HIS A 168 -5.14 -3.52 -7.45
C HIS A 168 -3.67 -3.57 -7.06
N ILE A 169 -2.98 -4.63 -7.46
CA ILE A 169 -1.63 -4.94 -7.01
C ILE A 169 -0.69 -4.96 -8.22
N TYR A 170 0.22 -4.00 -8.25
CA TYR A 170 1.24 -3.86 -9.28
C TYR A 170 2.58 -4.33 -8.74
N ARG A 171 3.25 -5.22 -9.47
CA ARG A 171 4.59 -5.72 -9.13
C ARG A 171 5.47 -5.58 -10.34
N ILE A 172 6.75 -5.30 -10.13
CA ILE A 172 7.74 -5.44 -11.20
C ILE A 172 8.29 -6.86 -11.09
N ASP A 173 8.39 -7.59 -12.17
CA ASP A 173 8.93 -8.94 -12.18
C ASP A 173 10.45 -8.91 -12.41
N SER A 174 11.08 -10.08 -12.28
CA SER A 174 12.55 -10.18 -12.40
C SER A 174 13.09 -9.79 -13.77
N ASP A 175 12.24 -9.79 -14.79
CA ASP A 175 12.51 -9.34 -16.15
C ASP A 175 12.25 -7.84 -16.36
N GLY A 176 11.72 -7.13 -15.35
CA GLY A 176 11.43 -5.70 -15.44
C GLY A 176 9.99 -5.37 -15.83
N LEU A 177 9.20 -6.35 -16.24
CA LEU A 177 7.81 -6.14 -16.64
C LEU A 177 6.93 -5.89 -15.42
N VAL A 178 5.91 -5.06 -15.57
CA VAL A 178 4.89 -4.85 -14.54
C VAL A 178 3.84 -5.96 -14.68
N SER A 179 3.70 -6.80 -13.65
CA SER A 179 2.54 -7.66 -13.48
C SER A 179 1.45 -6.97 -12.68
N TYR A 180 0.22 -7.19 -13.12
CA TYR A 180 -1.01 -6.70 -12.51
C TYR A 180 -1.83 -7.86 -11.96
N GLN A 181 -2.45 -7.63 -10.80
CA GLN A 181 -3.43 -8.53 -10.22
C GLN A 181 -4.44 -7.74 -9.42
N SER A 182 -5.72 -7.98 -9.63
CA SER A 182 -6.78 -7.59 -8.70
C SER A 182 -7.12 -8.72 -7.73
N LYS A 183 -7.59 -8.37 -6.54
CA LYS A 183 -8.16 -9.30 -5.56
C LYS A 183 -9.31 -8.63 -4.82
N ASP A 184 -10.31 -9.43 -4.47
CA ASP A 184 -11.30 -9.00 -3.49
C ASP A 184 -10.59 -8.65 -2.18
N GLN A 185 -10.92 -7.49 -1.65
CA GLN A 185 -10.40 -7.00 -0.39
C GLN A 185 -11.53 -6.95 0.60
N ALA A 186 -11.33 -7.55 1.77
CA ALA A 186 -12.24 -7.32 2.86
C ALA A 186 -12.23 -5.81 3.20
N PRO A 187 -13.34 -5.24 3.68
CA PRO A 187 -13.41 -3.83 4.11
C PRO A 187 -12.41 -3.45 5.24
N LYS A 188 -11.62 -4.41 5.74
CA LYS A 188 -10.80 -4.26 6.95
C LYS A 188 -9.49 -5.02 6.91
N PRO A 189 -8.47 -4.54 6.20
CA PRO A 189 -7.13 -4.92 6.54
C PRO A 189 -6.52 -3.75 7.32
N TRP A 190 -6.66 -3.81 8.65
CA TRP A 190 -5.93 -2.92 9.54
C TRP A 190 -4.48 -3.33 9.50
N TYR A 191 -3.64 -2.46 8.96
CA TYR A 191 -2.22 -2.78 8.90
C TYR A 191 -1.45 -1.92 9.86
N VAL A 192 -0.48 -2.55 10.51
CA VAL A 192 0.53 -1.90 11.33
C VAL A 192 1.34 -0.91 10.49
N VAL A 193 1.71 0.23 11.06
CA VAL A 193 2.75 1.12 10.50
C VAL A 193 4.04 0.81 11.25
N GLY A 194 5.04 0.36 10.52
CA GLY A 194 6.35 0.08 11.09
C GLY A 194 7.03 1.34 11.59
N GLU A 195 7.93 1.18 12.56
CA GLU A 195 8.73 2.29 13.10
C GLU A 195 9.35 3.16 12.00
N ASN A 196 9.17 4.49 12.11
CA ASN A 196 9.60 5.53 11.18
C ASN A 196 8.99 5.44 9.76
N GLN A 197 8.03 4.57 9.49
CA GLN A 197 7.34 4.56 8.20
C GLN A 197 6.42 5.77 8.09
N GLY A 198 6.51 6.44 6.94
CA GLY A 198 5.70 7.61 6.65
C GLY A 198 4.33 7.22 6.10
N PHE A 199 3.33 8.03 6.40
CA PHE A 199 2.02 7.94 5.78
C PHE A 199 1.39 9.31 5.63
N VAL A 200 0.53 9.45 4.64
CA VAL A 200 -0.17 10.68 4.30
C VAL A 200 -1.65 10.42 4.43
N GLU A 201 -2.39 11.37 4.98
CA GLU A 201 -3.85 11.33 5.05
C GLU A 201 -4.42 12.60 4.42
N SER A 202 -5.51 12.47 3.68
CA SER A 202 -6.28 13.59 3.18
C SER A 202 -7.75 13.21 3.16
N PHE A 203 -8.58 14.13 3.62
CA PHE A 203 -10.00 13.90 3.89
C PHE A 203 -10.86 14.58 2.83
N ASP A 204 -11.99 13.96 2.50
CA ASP A 204 -12.96 14.42 1.50
C ASP A 204 -12.34 14.69 0.12
N VAL A 205 -11.31 13.92 -0.25
CA VAL A 205 -10.61 14.08 -1.55
C VAL A 205 -11.49 13.78 -2.75
N LEU A 206 -12.54 13.01 -2.57
CA LEU A 206 -13.65 12.93 -3.52
C LEU A 206 -14.91 13.28 -2.74
N ASP A 207 -15.65 14.30 -3.13
CA ASP A 207 -16.91 14.72 -2.48
C ASP A 207 -18.15 14.10 -3.15
N ASP A 208 -18.03 13.73 -4.43
CA ASP A 208 -19.03 13.04 -5.22
C ASP A 208 -18.45 11.77 -5.86
N GLY A 209 -17.77 10.97 -5.02
CA GLY A 209 -17.10 9.74 -5.40
C GLY A 209 -18.03 8.53 -5.52
N ALA A 210 -19.17 8.50 -4.82
CA ALA A 210 -20.13 7.38 -4.93
C ALA A 210 -21.57 7.79 -4.59
N ILE A 211 -22.53 6.93 -4.95
CA ILE A 211 -23.95 7.11 -4.60
C ILE A 211 -24.17 6.80 -3.11
N PRO A 212 -24.66 7.75 -2.27
CA PRO A 212 -24.96 7.53 -0.86
C PRO A 212 -25.95 6.38 -0.60
N PHE A 213 -25.73 5.61 0.46
CA PHE A 213 -26.69 4.60 0.92
C PHE A 213 -26.61 4.39 2.43
N THR A 214 -27.69 3.86 3.02
CA THR A 214 -27.78 3.63 4.46
C THR A 214 -28.00 2.16 4.77
N VAL A 215 -27.30 1.66 5.78
CA VAL A 215 -27.53 0.35 6.39
C VAL A 215 -28.24 0.56 7.73
N SER A 216 -29.44 0.01 7.87
CA SER A 216 -30.26 0.15 9.09
C SER A 216 -31.22 -1.04 9.25
N PRO A 217 -31.52 -1.48 10.49
CA PRO A 217 -30.86 -1.07 11.73
C PRO A 217 -29.50 -1.76 11.88
N ILE A 218 -28.52 -1.05 12.42
CA ILE A 218 -27.28 -1.66 12.89
C ILE A 218 -27.28 -1.80 14.41
N SER A 219 -26.95 -3.00 14.89
CA SER A 219 -26.73 -3.22 16.33
C SER A 219 -25.30 -2.83 16.66
N LEU A 220 -25.12 -1.70 17.35
CA LEU A 220 -23.79 -1.28 17.77
C LEU A 220 -23.36 -2.05 19.03
N PRO A 221 -22.15 -2.63 19.04
CA PRO A 221 -21.53 -3.18 20.24
C PRO A 221 -21.56 -2.17 21.39
N SER A 222 -21.70 -2.67 22.63
CA SER A 222 -21.80 -1.79 23.81
C SER A 222 -20.56 -0.92 24.05
N ALA A 223 -19.42 -1.28 23.45
CA ALA A 223 -18.20 -0.48 23.46
C ALA A 223 -18.28 0.79 22.60
N PHE A 224 -19.17 0.82 21.58
CA PHE A 224 -19.50 2.04 20.82
C PHE A 224 -20.52 2.95 21.49
N MET A 225 -21.17 2.50 22.57
CA MET A 225 -22.06 3.35 23.36
C MET A 225 -21.29 4.36 24.24
N ALA A 226 -19.98 4.53 24.00
CA ALA A 226 -19.25 5.69 24.46
C ALA A 226 -19.62 6.87 23.55
N TRP A 227 -20.27 7.87 24.16
CA TRP A 227 -20.67 9.18 23.60
C TRP A 227 -20.12 9.51 22.19
N PRO A 228 -20.98 9.77 21.18
CA PRO A 228 -22.38 10.22 21.30
C PRO A 228 -23.47 9.15 21.12
N VAL A 229 -23.15 7.88 20.81
CA VAL A 229 -24.19 6.86 20.56
C VAL A 229 -24.81 6.38 21.87
N THR A 230 -26.12 6.54 22.04
CA THR A 230 -26.87 6.22 23.27
C THR A 230 -27.86 5.06 23.14
N THR A 231 -28.10 4.58 21.91
CA THR A 231 -29.03 3.48 21.64
C THR A 231 -28.33 2.31 20.95
N SER A 232 -28.89 1.11 21.12
CA SER A 232 -28.38 -0.09 20.44
C SER A 232 -28.77 -0.16 18.96
N ASN A 233 -29.69 0.70 18.50
CA ASN A 233 -30.16 0.73 17.13
C ASN A 233 -29.71 2.04 16.49
N ALA A 234 -28.75 1.96 15.59
CA ALA A 234 -28.33 3.11 14.79
C ALA A 234 -28.56 2.84 13.30
N SER A 235 -28.43 3.89 12.49
CA SER A 235 -28.27 3.78 11.05
C SER A 235 -26.86 4.23 10.67
N LEU A 236 -26.28 3.54 9.69
CA LEU A 236 -24.97 3.86 9.15
C LEU A 236 -25.12 4.33 7.71
N GLU A 237 -24.91 5.62 7.47
CA GLU A 237 -24.84 6.20 6.15
C GLU A 237 -23.42 6.09 5.61
N PHE A 238 -23.30 5.51 4.42
CA PHE A 238 -22.13 5.59 3.57
C PHE A 238 -22.33 6.82 2.69
N THR A 239 -21.53 7.88 2.89
CA THR A 239 -21.73 9.18 2.20
C THR A 239 -21.25 9.13 0.75
N SER A 240 -21.32 10.20 -0.03
CA SER A 240 -20.68 10.23 -1.36
C SER A 240 -19.17 10.42 -1.30
N SER A 241 -18.62 10.75 -0.14
CA SER A 241 -17.24 11.19 0.00
C SER A 241 -16.25 10.05 0.20
N TYR A 242 -15.03 10.22 -0.31
CA TYR A 242 -13.88 9.36 -0.02
C TYR A 242 -12.73 10.14 0.61
N ASP A 243 -12.12 9.50 1.60
CA ASP A 243 -10.83 9.84 2.19
C ASP A 243 -9.73 9.04 1.50
N ILE A 244 -8.51 9.57 1.48
CA ILE A 244 -7.32 8.88 0.97
C ILE A 244 -6.26 8.73 2.05
N TYR A 245 -5.66 7.55 2.08
CA TYR A 245 -4.55 7.21 2.96
C TYR A 245 -3.43 6.62 2.11
N VAL A 246 -2.27 7.27 2.10
CA VAL A 246 -1.10 6.84 1.33
C VAL A 246 0.00 6.44 2.28
N ARG A 247 0.36 5.16 2.27
CA ARG A 247 1.38 4.59 3.15
C ARG A 247 2.67 4.39 2.39
N LEU A 248 3.76 4.91 2.93
CA LEU A 248 5.08 4.97 2.29
C LEU A 248 6.07 4.05 3.03
N TYR A 249 5.82 2.75 2.97
CA TYR A 249 6.49 1.75 3.80
C TYR A 249 8.00 1.70 3.68
N SER A 250 8.57 2.06 2.53
CA SER A 250 10.02 1.94 2.29
C SER A 250 10.76 3.24 2.03
N ARG A 251 10.12 4.38 2.32
CA ARG A 251 10.73 5.70 2.13
C ARG A 251 11.76 6.01 3.21
N ARG A 252 11.40 5.74 4.46
CA ARG A 252 12.20 6.03 5.65
C ARG A 252 12.64 4.72 6.29
N MET A 253 13.95 4.59 6.46
CA MET A 253 14.53 3.46 7.18
C MET A 253 14.44 3.76 8.68
N SER A 254 14.17 2.76 9.51
CA SER A 254 14.19 2.98 10.97
C SER A 254 15.60 3.36 11.43
N THR A 255 15.66 4.23 12.43
CA THR A 255 16.88 4.60 13.15
C THR A 255 17.25 3.57 14.22
N MET A 256 16.34 2.64 14.54
CA MET A 256 16.56 1.57 15.50
C MET A 256 17.16 0.34 14.82
N THR A 257 18.37 -0.05 15.22
CA THR A 257 18.94 -1.34 14.83
C THR A 257 18.05 -2.46 15.36
N GLY A 258 17.35 -3.17 14.47
CA GLY A 258 16.39 -4.21 14.85
C GLY A 258 14.97 -3.71 15.12
N GLY A 259 14.64 -2.46 14.77
CA GLY A 259 13.24 -2.01 14.65
C GLY A 259 12.49 -2.97 13.75
N LYS A 260 11.35 -3.49 14.23
CA LYS A 260 10.74 -4.73 13.71
C LYS A 260 10.41 -4.69 12.21
N HIS A 261 10.16 -3.52 11.62
CA HIS A 261 9.82 -3.34 10.20
C HIS A 261 10.53 -2.16 9.49
N ALA A 262 11.68 -1.71 10.01
CA ALA A 262 12.56 -0.61 9.60
C ALA A 262 12.56 -0.07 8.14
N GLY A 263 11.45 0.46 7.61
CA GLY A 263 11.36 0.82 6.18
C GLY A 263 11.22 -0.39 5.25
N GLU A 264 10.82 -1.53 5.79
CA GLU A 264 10.67 -2.79 5.07
C GLU A 264 9.34 -2.83 4.31
N PRO A 265 9.29 -3.50 3.13
CA PRO A 265 8.02 -3.84 2.52
C PRO A 265 7.17 -4.66 3.47
N MET A 266 5.90 -4.29 3.63
CA MET A 266 5.00 -4.96 4.56
C MET A 266 4.50 -6.28 4.00
N ASP A 267 4.52 -7.34 4.82
CA ASP A 267 4.14 -8.70 4.41
C ASP A 267 2.61 -8.88 4.44
N ASN A 268 1.92 -8.04 3.68
CA ASN A 268 0.47 -8.10 3.54
C ASN A 268 0.07 -9.39 2.82
N THR A 269 -0.71 -10.25 3.47
CA THR A 269 -1.10 -11.58 2.95
C THR A 269 -1.80 -11.51 1.59
N VAL A 270 -2.47 -10.40 1.30
CA VAL A 270 -3.10 -10.12 0.00
C VAL A 270 -2.04 -9.87 -1.07
N THR A 271 -0.93 -9.21 -0.74
CA THR A 271 0.17 -8.90 -1.66
C THR A 271 1.28 -9.95 -1.71
N ALA A 272 1.49 -10.72 -0.64
CA ALA A 272 2.59 -11.68 -0.54
C ALA A 272 2.33 -12.99 -1.32
N LYS A 273 1.07 -13.28 -1.64
CA LYS A 273 0.66 -14.45 -2.43
C LYS A 273 0.68 -14.14 -3.92
N ARG A 274 1.64 -14.70 -4.65
CA ARG A 274 1.57 -14.81 -6.12
C ARG A 274 0.57 -15.90 -6.51
N PRO A 275 -0.20 -15.74 -7.60
CA PRO A 275 -0.95 -16.86 -8.17
C PRO A 275 0.00 -18.01 -8.46
N GLY A 276 -0.40 -19.23 -8.09
CA GLY A 276 0.47 -20.40 -8.17
C GLY A 276 0.97 -20.63 -9.59
N ILE A 277 2.27 -20.94 -9.72
CA ILE A 277 2.82 -21.38 -10.99
C ILE A 277 2.50 -22.86 -11.12
N LEU A 278 1.88 -23.26 -12.23
CA LEU A 278 1.69 -24.67 -12.55
C LEU A 278 3.08 -25.29 -12.78
N ARG A 279 3.61 -26.00 -11.79
CA ARG A 279 4.87 -26.73 -11.93
C ARG A 279 4.55 -28.20 -12.11
N LEU A 280 5.18 -28.82 -13.11
CA LEU A 280 5.21 -30.28 -13.21
C LEU A 280 5.82 -30.83 -11.92
N SER A 281 5.05 -31.65 -11.20
CA SER A 281 5.52 -32.26 -9.96
C SER A 281 6.70 -33.17 -10.29
N HIS A 282 7.86 -32.89 -9.70
CA HIS A 282 9.02 -33.77 -9.79
C HIS A 282 8.85 -35.06 -8.97
N LEU A 283 7.80 -35.14 -8.15
CA LEU A 283 7.50 -36.29 -7.30
C LEU A 283 6.53 -37.27 -7.94
N VAL A 284 5.73 -36.85 -8.92
CA VAL A 284 4.77 -37.71 -9.64
C VAL A 284 4.78 -37.37 -11.13
N PRO A 285 5.36 -38.22 -12.00
CA PRO A 285 5.32 -38.03 -13.44
C PRO A 285 3.88 -37.85 -13.94
N GLY A 286 3.64 -36.83 -14.76
CA GLY A 286 2.34 -36.56 -15.37
C GLY A 286 1.32 -35.79 -14.50
N ARG A 287 1.68 -35.35 -13.29
CA ARG A 287 0.81 -34.54 -12.43
C ARG A 287 1.40 -33.14 -12.23
N ALA A 288 0.70 -32.09 -12.65
CA ALA A 288 1.05 -30.73 -12.28
C ALA A 288 0.57 -30.46 -10.85
N ALA A 289 1.46 -29.96 -10.00
CA ALA A 289 1.07 -29.46 -8.68
C ALA A 289 0.81 -27.96 -8.82
N PHE A 290 -0.35 -27.50 -8.34
CA PHE A 290 -0.60 -26.08 -8.15
C PHE A 290 0.16 -25.67 -6.89
N GLU A 291 1.39 -25.21 -7.06
CA GLU A 291 2.16 -24.69 -5.94
C GLU A 291 1.85 -23.21 -5.83
N THR A 292 1.04 -22.83 -4.84
CA THR A 292 0.93 -21.43 -4.42
C THR A 292 2.30 -21.02 -3.93
N VAL A 293 3.06 -20.30 -4.76
CA VAL A 293 4.36 -19.78 -4.37
C VAL A 293 4.09 -18.59 -3.47
N PHE A 294 4.11 -18.82 -2.16
CA PHE A 294 4.20 -17.76 -1.16
C PHE A 294 5.55 -17.07 -1.38
N SER A 295 5.52 -15.91 -2.02
CA SER A 295 6.74 -15.20 -2.39
C SER A 295 7.07 -14.22 -1.28
N GLY A 296 7.51 -14.77 -0.16
CA GLY A 296 7.80 -14.07 1.08
C GLY A 296 8.01 -15.13 2.14
N ARG A 297 9.24 -15.34 2.61
CA ARG A 297 9.49 -16.28 3.72
C ARG A 297 9.07 -15.71 5.09
N GLY A 298 8.37 -14.58 5.11
CA GLY A 298 7.56 -14.09 6.23
C GLY A 298 6.05 -14.37 6.08
N ALA A 299 5.57 -14.70 4.88
CA ALA A 299 4.18 -15.01 4.62
C ALA A 299 3.89 -16.44 5.11
N GLN A 300 3.61 -16.57 6.40
CA GLN A 300 3.28 -17.82 7.10
C GLN A 300 4.24 -18.96 6.73
N GLY A 301 5.40 -18.99 7.41
CA GLY A 301 6.07 -20.26 7.57
C GLY A 301 5.06 -21.26 8.14
N LYS A 302 4.78 -22.35 7.41
CA LYS A 302 3.99 -23.50 7.89
C LYS A 302 4.65 -24.10 9.14
N LYS A 303 4.58 -23.43 10.29
CA LYS A 303 4.78 -24.03 11.59
C LYS A 303 3.46 -24.70 11.94
N TRP A 304 3.32 -25.94 11.47
CA TRP A 304 2.55 -27.03 12.10
C TRP A 304 1.50 -26.52 13.08
N TRP A 305 0.38 -26.11 12.50
CA TRP A 305 -0.74 -25.49 13.16
C TRP A 305 -1.34 -26.58 14.03
N LYS A 306 -1.35 -26.39 15.36
CA LYS A 306 -2.09 -27.29 16.24
C LYS A 306 -3.55 -27.22 15.81
N LYS A 307 -4.07 -28.34 15.27
CA LYS A 307 -5.51 -28.57 15.03
C LYS A 307 -6.26 -28.15 16.30
N GLY A 308 -6.94 -27.00 16.27
CA GLY A 308 -7.64 -26.46 17.44
C GLY A 308 -7.72 -24.93 17.51
N GLN A 309 -6.87 -24.18 16.81
CA GLN A 309 -7.10 -22.74 16.65
C GLN A 309 -8.06 -22.50 15.48
N THR A 310 -9.35 -22.44 15.81
CA THR A 310 -10.41 -21.98 14.92
C THR A 310 -10.20 -20.51 14.59
N GLY A 311 -10.07 -20.22 13.29
CA GLY A 311 -10.45 -18.95 12.67
C GLY A 311 -9.65 -17.72 13.10
N PHE A 312 -8.80 -17.23 12.19
CA PHE A 312 -8.67 -15.79 12.03
C PHE A 312 -10.01 -15.26 11.50
N ASN A 313 -11.02 -15.24 12.36
CA ASN A 313 -12.19 -14.43 12.13
C ASN A 313 -11.68 -13.01 12.24
N GLY A 314 -11.58 -12.30 11.11
CA GLY A 314 -11.32 -10.86 11.14
C GLY A 314 -12.29 -10.21 12.12
N ALA A 315 -11.79 -9.31 12.96
CA ALA A 315 -12.58 -8.62 13.96
C ALA A 315 -13.85 -7.97 13.35
N PRO A 316 -14.97 -7.91 14.07
CA PRO A 316 -16.16 -7.17 13.63
C PRO A 316 -15.82 -5.70 13.31
N PRO A 317 -16.52 -5.06 12.34
CA PRO A 317 -16.33 -3.63 12.06
C PRO A 317 -16.61 -2.79 13.31
N GLY A 318 -15.71 -1.88 13.63
CA GLY A 318 -15.93 -0.79 14.54
C GLY A 318 -15.98 0.56 13.83
N LEU A 319 -16.50 1.59 14.49
CA LEU A 319 -16.61 2.96 13.99
C LEU A 319 -15.81 3.92 14.89
N SER A 320 -14.88 4.68 14.35
CA SER A 320 -14.01 5.63 15.06
C SER A 320 -13.95 6.98 14.36
N ALA A 321 -13.16 7.92 14.90
CA ALA A 321 -12.74 9.10 14.13
C ALA A 321 -12.18 8.72 12.75
N ARG A 322 -12.21 9.67 11.81
CA ARG A 322 -11.82 9.54 10.38
C ARG A 322 -10.35 9.16 10.12
N GLU A 323 -9.57 8.88 11.15
CA GLU A 323 -8.13 8.56 11.09
C GLU A 323 -7.94 7.08 10.68
N ASP A 324 -6.93 6.74 9.86
CA ASP A 324 -6.58 5.34 9.54
C ASP A 324 -6.00 4.61 10.77
N PHE A 325 -5.54 5.41 11.74
CA PHE A 325 -4.91 5.00 12.98
C PHE A 325 -5.55 5.77 14.14
N PRO A 326 -6.35 5.12 15.01
CA PRO A 326 -6.98 5.82 16.11
C PRO A 326 -5.90 6.43 17.00
N SER A 327 -5.87 7.75 17.14
CA SER A 327 -4.92 8.44 18.02
C SER A 327 -5.17 8.07 19.49
N ALA A 328 -4.11 7.67 20.21
CA ALA A 328 -4.17 7.27 21.63
C ALA A 328 -4.55 8.40 22.62
N GLY A 329 -4.89 9.59 22.13
CA GLY A 329 -4.95 10.84 22.90
C GLY A 329 -6.34 11.43 23.17
N SER A 330 -7.39 11.00 22.48
CA SER A 330 -8.76 11.43 22.82
C SER A 330 -9.37 10.42 23.79
N SER A 331 -10.03 10.91 24.83
CA SER A 331 -10.50 10.14 26.00
C SER A 331 -11.60 9.10 25.73
N GLY A 332 -11.77 8.65 24.49
CA GLY A 332 -12.56 7.49 24.09
C GLY A 332 -11.64 6.40 23.57
N ASN A 333 -11.04 5.62 24.48
CA ASN A 333 -10.13 4.52 24.18
C ASN A 333 -10.88 3.39 23.46
N LEU A 334 -11.12 3.53 22.15
CA LEU A 334 -11.63 2.48 21.27
C LEU A 334 -10.44 1.63 20.80
N ASP A 335 -10.00 0.79 21.73
CA ASP A 335 -9.26 -0.45 21.48
C ASP A 335 -7.79 -0.35 21.01
N THR A 336 -6.88 -0.27 21.99
CA THR A 336 -5.44 -0.51 21.81
C THR A 336 -5.09 -2.01 21.72
N ASN A 337 -6.03 -2.91 21.36
CA ASN A 337 -5.76 -4.35 21.32
C ASN A 337 -4.88 -4.68 20.10
N PRO A 338 -3.58 -5.01 20.29
CA PRO A 338 -2.67 -5.24 19.18
C PRO A 338 -3.04 -6.48 18.36
N ALA A 339 -3.89 -7.37 18.88
CA ALA A 339 -4.26 -8.63 18.25
C ALA A 339 -5.11 -8.47 16.98
N LEU A 340 -5.72 -7.30 16.78
CA LEU A 340 -6.64 -7.04 15.66
C LEU A 340 -5.95 -6.49 14.41
N TYR A 341 -4.74 -5.96 14.56
CA TYR A 341 -3.93 -5.52 13.45
C TYR A 341 -3.33 -6.74 12.76
N GLU A 342 -3.28 -6.72 11.43
CA GLU A 342 -2.51 -7.71 10.67
C GLU A 342 -1.03 -7.52 11.02
N LYS A 343 -0.56 -8.29 12.00
CA LYS A 343 0.83 -8.31 12.43
C LYS A 343 1.66 -9.04 11.39
N TYR A 344 2.85 -8.53 11.17
CA TYR A 344 3.78 -9.14 10.23
C TYR A 344 4.88 -9.93 10.95
N ASP A 345 4.72 -10.18 12.26
CA ASP A 345 5.76 -10.52 13.25
C ASP A 345 6.36 -11.94 13.17
N ASP A 346 6.05 -12.73 12.14
CA ASP A 346 6.51 -14.13 12.06
C ASP A 346 8.04 -14.29 11.87
N ALA A 347 8.76 -13.21 11.60
CA ALA A 347 10.22 -13.20 11.60
C ALA A 347 10.74 -12.71 12.97
N GLY A 348 11.29 -13.62 13.77
CA GLY A 348 11.90 -13.28 15.06
C GLY A 348 13.06 -12.26 14.95
N GLY A 349 13.73 -11.97 16.08
CA GLY A 349 14.78 -10.95 16.13
C GLY A 349 15.91 -11.18 15.11
N GLY A 350 16.02 -10.28 14.12
CA GLY A 350 17.06 -10.28 13.10
C GLY A 350 16.61 -9.56 11.81
N PRO A 351 17.54 -9.17 10.91
CA PRO A 351 17.18 -8.61 9.61
C PRO A 351 16.32 -9.62 8.83
N ARG A 352 15.08 -9.26 8.53
CA ARG A 352 14.11 -10.20 7.97
C ARG A 352 14.42 -10.53 6.53
N LEU A 353 14.17 -11.76 6.09
CA LEU A 353 14.31 -12.12 4.66
C LEU A 353 13.34 -11.34 3.74
N SER A 354 12.34 -10.64 4.30
CA SER A 354 11.42 -9.72 3.60
C SER A 354 12.13 -8.58 2.88
N TYR A 355 13.36 -8.21 3.29
CA TYR A 355 14.24 -7.34 2.48
C TYR A 355 14.43 -7.87 1.04
N LYS A 356 14.14 -9.16 0.78
CA LYS A 356 14.44 -9.86 -0.47
C LYS A 356 13.22 -10.26 -1.33
N THR A 357 11.96 -10.04 -0.91
CA THR A 357 10.79 -10.50 -1.71
C THR A 357 9.46 -9.75 -1.45
N ASN A 358 8.83 -9.25 -2.52
CA ASN A 358 7.40 -8.96 -2.81
C ASN A 358 6.43 -8.37 -1.76
N GLY A 359 6.87 -7.86 -0.61
CA GLY A 359 5.98 -7.12 0.30
C GLY A 359 5.47 -5.80 -0.30
N SER A 360 4.47 -5.18 0.32
CA SER A 360 3.93 -3.87 -0.10
C SER A 360 4.95 -2.76 0.17
N VAL A 361 5.31 -1.99 -0.85
CA VAL A 361 6.23 -0.84 -0.76
C VAL A 361 5.48 0.45 -0.53
N SER A 362 4.32 0.56 -1.15
CA SER A 362 3.38 1.64 -0.93
C SER A 362 1.96 1.14 -1.11
N ASP A 363 1.04 1.70 -0.34
CA ASP A 363 -0.38 1.42 -0.42
C ASP A 363 -1.14 2.74 -0.50
N ILE A 364 -1.89 2.92 -1.58
CA ILE A 364 -2.80 4.05 -1.79
C ILE A 364 -4.20 3.50 -1.54
N ARG A 365 -4.88 4.00 -0.53
CA ARG A 365 -6.19 3.50 -0.12
C ARG A 365 -7.22 4.59 -0.12
N PHE A 366 -8.37 4.29 -0.72
CA PHE A 366 -9.55 5.14 -0.67
C PHE A 366 -10.58 4.49 0.25
N ARG A 367 -11.06 5.24 1.24
CA ARG A 367 -12.14 4.81 2.14
C ARG A 367 -13.32 5.72 1.99
N ARG A 368 -14.51 5.17 2.12
CA ARG A 368 -15.73 5.95 2.09
C ARG A 368 -16.00 6.54 3.47
N VAL A 369 -16.42 7.80 3.52
CA VAL A 369 -16.78 8.46 4.79
C VAL A 369 -18.10 7.87 5.29
N LEU A 370 -18.18 7.63 6.60
CA LEU A 370 -19.37 7.09 7.24
C LEU A 370 -19.98 8.11 8.20
N LYS A 371 -21.31 8.11 8.30
CA LYS A 371 -22.06 8.86 9.31
C LYS A 371 -22.95 7.90 10.10
N ILE A 372 -22.93 8.05 11.42
CA ILE A 372 -23.85 7.32 12.30
C ILE A 372 -24.95 8.26 12.74
N ASP A 373 -26.18 7.79 12.66
CA ASP A 373 -27.36 8.42 13.25
C ASP A 373 -27.99 7.45 14.25
N ASP A 374 -28.16 7.86 15.51
CA ASP A 374 -28.62 7.03 16.62
C ASP A 374 -30.03 7.40 17.15
N ASP A 375 -30.82 8.14 16.35
CA ASP A 375 -32.15 8.69 16.64
C ASP A 375 -32.22 9.72 17.81
N VAL A 376 -31.17 9.83 18.64
CA VAL A 376 -31.20 10.59 19.92
C VAL A 376 -30.21 11.76 19.93
N SER A 377 -29.10 11.65 19.19
CA SER A 377 -28.09 12.71 19.04
C SER A 377 -28.21 13.40 17.67
N PRO A 378 -27.85 14.69 17.54
CA PRO A 378 -27.80 15.34 16.23
C PRO A 378 -26.83 14.59 15.29
N PRO A 379 -27.21 14.37 14.01
CA PRO A 379 -26.57 13.44 13.08
C PRO A 379 -25.24 13.98 12.51
N ASN A 380 -24.23 14.20 13.34
CA ASN A 380 -23.05 14.96 12.92
C ASN A 380 -21.70 14.33 13.29
N SER A 381 -21.67 13.16 13.92
CA SER A 381 -20.39 12.47 14.11
C SER A 381 -20.03 11.68 12.85
N GLU A 382 -19.02 12.17 12.14
CA GLU A 382 -18.40 11.47 11.02
C GLU A 382 -17.38 10.47 11.56
N PHE A 383 -17.41 9.26 11.01
CA PHE A 383 -16.56 8.17 11.44
C PHE A 383 -15.79 7.58 10.25
N ALA A 384 -14.59 7.08 10.50
CA ALA A 384 -13.99 6.01 9.71
C ALA A 384 -14.18 4.67 10.43
N TYR A 385 -13.76 3.59 9.78
CA TYR A 385 -13.75 2.28 10.40
C TYR A 385 -12.62 2.16 11.44
N VAL A 386 -12.80 1.36 12.50
CA VAL A 386 -11.73 0.89 13.40
C VAL A 386 -11.92 -0.57 13.77
N ALA A 387 -10.87 -1.19 14.31
CA ALA A 387 -10.86 -2.55 14.82
C ALA A 387 -11.60 -2.69 16.16
N GLU A 388 -12.40 -3.74 16.35
CA GLU A 388 -12.98 -4.11 17.64
C GLU A 388 -12.68 -5.57 18.04
N ARG A 389 -12.32 -5.76 19.32
CA ARG A 389 -11.85 -6.96 20.06
C ARG A 389 -12.00 -8.38 19.51
#